data_AF-A0A7C3EKG3-F1
#
_entry.id   AF-A0A7C3EKG3-F1
#
_cell.length_a   1.000
_cell.length_b   1.000
_cell.length_c   1.000
_cell.angle_alpha   90.00
_cell.angle_beta   90.00
_cell.angle_gamma   90.00
#
_symmetry.space_group_name_H-M   'P 1'
#
loop_
_entity.id
_entity.type
_entity.pdbx_description
1 polymer ?
#
loop_
_entity_poly.entity_id
_entity_poly.type
_entity_poly.pdbx_seq_one_letter_code
_entity_poly.pdbx_strand_id
1 'polypeptide(L)'
;MISWLVPQASTSAQHIDWLFTLILVTVGFWFVLAQAVLFTFIVCFRRKPGNSAAYITGEKKEEKRWISVPHAFVIVCDVVLIAGAILVWKSVKQDLPSADERIRIIAQQWA
;
A
#
# COMPACT_ATOMS: atom_id res chain seq x y z
N MET A 1 -1.11 0.82 15.57
CA MET A 1 -1.41 2.21 15.15
C MET A 1 -2.91 2.48 15.10
N ILE A 2 -3.75 1.59 14.56
CA ILE A 2 -5.23 1.73 14.64
C ILE A 2 -5.76 1.68 16.07
N SER A 3 -5.10 0.94 16.96
CA SER A 3 -5.43 0.87 18.40
C SER A 3 -5.43 2.22 19.14
N TRP A 4 -4.88 3.28 18.54
CA TRP A 4 -4.91 4.64 19.08
C TRP A 4 -6.19 5.41 18.73
N LEU A 5 -6.89 5.00 17.66
CA LEU A 5 -8.16 5.58 17.22
C LEU A 5 -9.34 4.81 17.85
N VAL A 6 -9.26 3.48 17.85
CA VAL A 6 -10.30 2.59 18.35
C VAL A 6 -9.64 1.43 19.10
N PRO A 7 -10.08 1.10 20.33
CA PRO A 7 -9.52 -0.04 21.06
C PRO A 7 -9.86 -1.36 20.37
N GLN A 8 -8.97 -2.36 20.52
CA GLN A 8 -9.21 -3.70 19.99
C GLN A 8 -10.37 -4.37 20.76
N ALA A 9 -11.39 -4.83 20.02
CA ALA A 9 -12.60 -5.42 20.59
C ALA A 9 -12.84 -6.89 20.16
N SER A 10 -11.95 -7.47 19.35
CA SER A 10 -12.05 -8.86 18.92
C SER A 10 -10.66 -9.49 18.76
N THR A 11 -10.60 -10.83 18.81
CA THR A 11 -9.36 -11.60 18.56
C THR A 11 -8.83 -11.36 17.14
N SER A 12 -9.73 -11.17 16.16
CA SER A 12 -9.36 -10.82 14.78
C SER A 12 -8.80 -9.41 14.63
N ALA A 13 -9.10 -8.48 15.55
CA ALA A 13 -8.69 -7.08 15.44
C ALA A 13 -7.16 -6.94 15.36
N GLN A 14 -6.41 -7.72 16.15
CA GLN A 14 -4.95 -7.67 16.12
C GLN A 14 -4.37 -8.04 14.75
N HIS A 15 -4.94 -9.04 14.07
CA HIS A 15 -4.48 -9.49 12.76
C HIS A 15 -4.77 -8.43 11.68
N ILE A 16 -5.94 -7.80 11.77
CA ILE A 16 -6.35 -6.71 10.88
C ILE A 16 -5.47 -5.48 11.08
N ASP A 17 -5.21 -5.10 12.33
CA ASP A 17 -4.35 -3.96 12.69
C ASP A 17 -2.92 -4.13 12.16
N TRP A 18 -2.39 -5.36 12.24
CA TRP A 18 -1.09 -5.70 11.69
C TRP A 18 -1.07 -5.53 10.17
N LEU A 19 -2.07 -6.07 9.46
CA LEU A 19 -2.18 -5.94 8.01
C LEU A 19 -2.29 -4.47 7.58
N PHE A 20 -3.10 -3.69 8.29
CA PHE A 20 -3.22 -2.25 8.05
C PHE A 20 -1.88 -1.54 8.25
N THR A 21 -1.15 -1.87 9.32
CA THR A 21 0.18 -1.30 9.59
C THR A 21 1.17 -1.67 8.49
N LEU A 22 1.17 -2.93 8.03
CA LEU A 22 2.00 -3.39 6.92
C LEU A 22 1.74 -2.59 5.64
N ILE A 23 0.47 -2.42 5.26
CA ILE A 23 0.07 -1.64 4.08
C ILE A 23 0.50 -0.18 4.25
N LEU A 24 0.18 0.44 5.39
CA LEU A 24 0.46 1.85 5.65
C LEU A 24 1.96 2.15 5.56
N VAL A 25 2.81 1.32 6.18
CA VAL A 25 4.26 1.51 6.14
C VAL A 25 4.80 1.30 4.73
N THR A 26 4.34 0.26 4.04
CA THR A 26 4.81 -0.07 2.68
C THR A 26 4.45 1.03 1.68
N VAL A 27 3.18 1.45 1.66
CA VAL A 27 2.70 2.52 0.77
C VAL A 27 3.29 3.86 1.18
N GLY A 28 3.38 4.13 2.49
CA GLY A 28 3.94 5.37 3.03
C GLY A 28 5.41 5.55 2.64
N PHE A 29 6.22 4.49 2.70
CA PHE A 29 7.61 4.50 2.22
C PHE A 29 7.71 4.94 0.76
N TRP A 30 6.93 4.30 -0.12
CA TRP A 30 6.93 4.61 -1.55
C TRP A 30 6.43 6.02 -1.85
N PHE A 31 5.43 6.49 -1.11
CA PHE A 31 4.93 7.85 -1.21
C PHE A 31 6.02 8.88 -0.88
N VAL A 32 6.71 8.70 0.25
CA VAL A 32 7.80 9.61 0.65
C VAL A 32 8.94 9.57 -0.36
N LEU A 33 9.31 8.38 -0.86
CA LEU A 33 10.35 8.23 -1.88
C LEU A 33 9.96 8.96 -3.18
N ALA A 34 8.73 8.79 -3.66
CA ALA A 34 8.23 9.46 -4.86
C ALA A 34 8.26 10.99 -4.71
N GLN A 35 7.85 11.50 -3.54
CA GLN A 35 7.91 12.93 -3.23
C GLN A 35 9.36 13.43 -3.23
N ALA A 36 10.28 12.70 -2.61
CA ALA A 36 11.70 13.05 -2.60
C ALA A 36 12.28 13.12 -4.02
N VAL A 37 11.96 12.16 -4.89
CA VAL A 37 12.37 12.16 -6.31
C VAL A 37 11.77 13.35 -7.05
N LEU A 38 10.48 13.63 -6.85
CA LEU A 38 9.81 14.79 -7.46
C LEU A 38 10.50 16.10 -7.08
N PHE A 39 10.71 16.35 -5.78
CA PHE A 39 11.38 17.57 -5.31
C PHE A 39 12.83 17.65 -5.81
N THR A 40 13.55 16.53 -5.86
CA THR A 40 14.89 16.47 -6.44
C THR A 40 14.85 16.90 -7.91
N PHE A 41 13.89 16.42 -8.69
CA PHE A 41 13.76 16.77 -10.10
C PHE A 41 13.39 18.24 -10.30
N ILE A 42 12.52 18.79 -9.46
CA ILE A 42 12.19 20.23 -9.48
C ILE A 42 13.46 21.08 -9.29
N VAL A 43 14.33 20.71 -8.35
CA VAL A 43 15.55 21.47 -8.06
C VAL A 43 16.63 21.24 -9.14
N CYS A 44 16.90 19.99 -9.50
CA CYS A 44 17.98 19.62 -10.42
C CYS A 44 17.69 20.02 -11.87
N PHE A 45 16.45 19.82 -12.35
CA PHE A 45 16.06 20.07 -13.74
C PHE A 45 15.34 21.42 -13.95
N ARG A 46 15.48 22.36 -13.00
CA ARG A 46 15.00 23.73 -13.18
C ARG A 46 15.64 24.38 -14.40
N ARG A 47 14.87 25.19 -15.14
CA ARG A 47 15.36 25.97 -16.29
C ARG A 47 16.55 26.85 -15.88
N LYS A 48 17.68 26.66 -16.56
CA LYS A 48 18.86 27.52 -16.50
C LYS A 48 19.14 28.09 -17.90
N PRO A 49 19.56 29.36 -18.04
CA PRO A 49 19.93 29.92 -19.33
C PRO A 49 21.08 29.11 -19.94
N GLY A 50 21.05 28.89 -21.26
CA GLY A 50 22.07 28.12 -21.99
C GLY A 50 21.91 26.60 -22.02
N ASN A 51 21.05 26.00 -21.18
CA ASN A 51 20.81 24.55 -21.17
C ASN A 51 19.54 24.17 -21.94
N SER A 52 19.62 23.31 -22.96
CA SER A 52 18.44 22.73 -23.61
C SER A 52 17.97 21.47 -22.88
N ALA A 53 16.69 21.14 -22.99
CA ALA A 53 16.15 19.88 -22.48
C ALA A 53 16.64 18.71 -23.37
N ALA A 54 16.94 17.57 -22.74
CA ALA A 54 17.28 16.35 -23.48
C ALA A 54 16.03 15.77 -24.14
N TYR A 55 16.16 15.31 -25.39
CA TYR A 55 15.11 14.58 -26.09
C TYR A 55 15.27 13.08 -25.83
N ILE A 56 14.34 12.50 -25.07
CA ILE A 56 14.33 11.08 -24.71
C ILE A 56 13.12 10.45 -25.41
N THR A 57 13.35 9.51 -26.33
CA THR A 57 12.25 8.86 -27.09
C THR A 57 11.58 7.75 -26.29
N GLY A 58 12.28 7.18 -25.31
CA GLY A 58 11.77 6.08 -24.50
C GLY A 58 11.77 4.75 -25.23
N GLU A 59 12.42 4.62 -26.38
CA GLU A 59 12.48 3.35 -27.14
C GLU A 59 13.62 2.46 -26.64
N LYS A 60 14.68 3.07 -26.09
CA LYS A 60 15.87 2.33 -25.63
C LYS A 60 15.62 1.72 -24.25
N LYS A 61 16.16 0.52 -24.05
CA LYS A 61 16.07 -0.22 -22.79
C LYS A 61 16.72 0.56 -21.63
N GLU A 62 17.77 1.31 -21.91
CA GLU A 62 18.48 2.14 -20.93
C GLU A 62 17.61 3.30 -20.43
N GLU A 63 16.83 3.92 -21.31
CA GLU A 63 15.91 5.02 -20.98
C GLU A 63 14.75 4.53 -20.09
N LYS A 64 14.30 3.29 -20.29
CA LYS A 64 13.25 2.67 -19.47
C LYS A 64 13.75 2.10 -18.14
N ARG A 65 15.04 1.82 -18.00
CA ARG A 65 15.61 1.11 -16.83
C ARG A 65 15.28 1.79 -15.51
N TRP A 66 15.29 3.12 -15.50
CA TRP A 66 14.93 3.94 -14.33
C TRP A 66 13.50 3.72 -13.85
N ILE A 67 12.58 3.34 -14.73
CA ILE A 67 11.17 3.08 -14.41
C ILE A 67 10.97 1.60 -14.07
N SER A 68 11.58 0.70 -14.85
CA SER A 68 11.40 -0.75 -14.68
C SER A 68 11.93 -1.27 -13.35
N VAL A 69 13.03 -0.71 -12.83
CA VAL A 69 13.63 -1.17 -11.57
C VAL A 69 12.72 -0.87 -10.35
N PRO A 70 12.27 0.38 -10.12
CA PRO A 70 11.29 0.68 -9.07
C PRO A 70 10.01 -0.13 -9.24
N HIS A 71 9.51 -0.27 -10.47
CA HIS A 71 8.30 -1.03 -10.75
C HIS A 71 8.43 -2.51 -10.32
N ALA A 72 9.56 -3.15 -10.61
CA ALA A 72 9.81 -4.52 -10.18
C ALA A 72 9.81 -4.65 -8.65
N PHE A 73 10.36 -3.67 -7.92
CA PHE A 73 10.36 -3.69 -6.46
C PHE A 73 8.94 -3.51 -5.90
N VAL A 74 8.11 -2.64 -6.50
CA VAL A 74 6.69 -2.49 -6.13
C VAL A 74 5.96 -3.82 -6.30
N ILE A 75 6.18 -4.54 -7.40
CA ILE A 75 5.58 -5.87 -7.62
C ILE A 75 5.97 -6.85 -6.50
N VAL A 76 7.22 -6.84 -6.06
CA VAL A 76 7.66 -7.68 -4.92
C VAL A 76 6.92 -7.29 -3.64
N CYS A 77 6.77 -6.00 -3.37
CA CYS A 77 5.95 -5.52 -2.24
C CYS A 77 4.50 -5.99 -2.36
N ASP A 78 3.89 -5.91 -3.54
CA ASP A 78 2.51 -6.34 -3.78
C ASP A 78 2.31 -7.82 -3.47
N VAL A 79 3.25 -8.68 -3.87
CA VAL A 79 3.19 -10.12 -3.54
C VAL A 79 3.19 -10.33 -2.03
N VAL A 80 4.03 -9.60 -1.29
CA VAL A 80 4.08 -9.67 0.18
C VAL A 80 2.76 -9.19 0.80
N LEU A 81 2.21 -8.08 0.31
CA LEU A 81 0.93 -7.53 0.78
C LEU A 81 -0.22 -8.49 0.52
N ILE A 82 -0.28 -9.09 -0.68
CA ILE A 82 -1.30 -10.08 -1.05
C ILE A 82 -1.21 -11.31 -0.15
N ALA A 83 0.00 -11.84 0.09
CA ALA A 83 0.19 -12.96 0.99
C ALA A 83 -0.30 -12.65 2.41
N GLY A 84 0.07 -11.48 2.96
CA GLY A 84 -0.43 -11.02 4.26
C GLY A 84 -1.95 -10.88 4.30
N ALA A 85 -2.54 -10.33 3.24
CA ALA A 85 -3.99 -10.16 3.13
C ALA A 85 -4.73 -11.50 3.10
N ILE A 86 -4.23 -12.49 2.36
CA ILE A 86 -4.82 -13.83 2.30
C ILE A 86 -4.79 -14.51 3.67
N LEU A 87 -3.66 -14.41 4.40
CA LEU A 87 -3.54 -15.00 5.74
C LEU A 87 -4.58 -14.42 6.72
N VAL A 88 -4.73 -13.10 6.74
CA VAL A 88 -5.73 -12.45 7.59
C VAL A 88 -7.14 -12.78 7.12
N TRP A 89 -7.40 -12.74 5.81
CA TRP A 89 -8.71 -13.09 5.24
C TRP A 89 -9.17 -14.48 5.65
N LYS A 90 -8.27 -15.47 5.57
CA LYS A 90 -8.58 -16.84 5.98
C LYS A 90 -9.04 -16.90 7.44
N SER A 91 -8.30 -16.24 8.34
CA SER A 91 -8.61 -16.21 9.78
C SER A 91 -9.90 -15.47 10.14
N VAL A 92 -10.36 -14.55 9.28
CA VAL A 92 -11.55 -13.72 9.55
C VAL A 92 -12.79 -14.25 8.84
N LYS A 93 -12.64 -14.90 7.69
CA LYS A 93 -13.75 -15.22 6.77
C LYS A 93 -13.89 -16.69 6.42
N GLN A 94 -12.86 -17.52 6.57
CA GLN A 94 -12.91 -18.92 6.14
C GLN A 94 -12.86 -19.89 7.33
N ASP A 95 -11.90 -19.69 8.23
CA ASP A 95 -11.72 -20.55 9.40
C ASP A 95 -12.48 -19.97 10.59
N LEU A 96 -13.81 -20.07 10.57
CA LEU A 96 -14.64 -19.65 11.70
C LEU A 96 -14.88 -20.83 12.65
N PRO A 97 -14.74 -20.64 13.98
CA PRO A 97 -15.19 -21.63 14.95
C PRO A 97 -16.71 -21.80 14.90
N SER A 98 -17.21 -22.90 15.47
CA SER A 98 -18.65 -23.07 15.68
C SER A 98 -19.18 -21.91 16.52
N ALA A 99 -20.28 -21.29 16.08
CA ALA A 99 -20.89 -20.18 16.80
C ALA A 99 -21.53 -20.66 18.11
N ASP A 100 -21.14 -20.05 19.23
CA ASP A 100 -21.77 -20.26 20.54
C ASP A 100 -23.20 -19.69 20.56
N GLU A 101 -23.39 -18.53 19.92
CA GLU A 101 -24.66 -17.82 19.83
C GLU A 101 -24.96 -17.39 18.38
N ARG A 102 -26.24 -17.44 17.98
CA ARG A 102 -26.68 -17.05 16.63
C ARG A 102 -27.66 -15.89 16.71
N ILE A 103 -27.16 -14.70 16.37
CA ILE A 103 -27.96 -13.46 16.34
C ILE A 103 -28.35 -13.16 14.89
N ARG A 104 -29.66 -12.98 14.64
CA ARG A 104 -30.17 -12.51 13.34
C ARG A 104 -30.41 -11.00 13.41
N ILE A 105 -29.73 -10.27 12.54
CA ILE A 105 -29.90 -8.82 12.40
C ILE A 105 -30.77 -8.57 11.16
N ILE A 106 -31.86 -7.81 11.31
CA ILE A 106 -32.73 -7.37 10.21
C ILE A 106 -32.68 -5.85 10.18
N ALA A 107 -32.11 -5.28 9.12
CA ALA A 107 -32.05 -3.84 8.94
C ALA A 107 -33.38 -3.29 8.37
N GLN A 108 -33.78 -2.12 8.83
CA GLN A 108 -34.90 -1.31 8.35
C GLN A 108 -34.42 0.11 8.06
N GLN A 109 -35.24 0.90 7.36
CA GLN A 109 -34.89 2.30 7.12
C GLN A 109 -34.91 3.05 8.48
N TRP A 110 -33.72 3.45 8.93
CA TRP A 110 -33.47 4.08 10.25
C TRP A 110 -33.72 3.20 11.48
N ALA A 111 -33.64 1.87 11.39
CA ALA A 111 -33.58 0.97 12.55
C ALA A 111 -32.88 -0.34 12.24
#